data_AF-A0A915PYA0-F1
#
_entry.id   AF-A0A915PYA0-F1
#
_cell.length_a   1.000
_cell.length_b   1.000
_cell.length_c   1.000
_cell.angle_alpha   90.00
_cell.angle_beta   90.00
_cell.angle_gamma   90.00
#
_symmetry.space_group_name_H-M   'P 1'
#
loop_
_entity.id
_entity.type
_entity.pdbx_description
1 polymer ?
#
loop_
_entity_poly.entity_id
_entity_poly.type
_entity_poly.pdbx_seq_one_letter_code
_entity_poly.pdbx_strand_id
1 'polypeptide(L)'
;MKSVEERLAEYRREVTADDNKIPNDNKTCKEQIKGSDSLFAKFSIFGKFRNILLKPIHLLSCLYRRWPISSLVFATLSWLLAQWYFIYIEFGLVFFVFSLLVFLITNLGKRKPGELSAYSVFNPYCKRLPGTLTAEQLERDLLRREVLYH
;
A
#
# COMPACT_ATOMS: atom_id res chain seq x y z
N MET A 1 -23.11 41.10 -18.47
CA MET A 1 -22.03 40.14 -18.13
C MET A 1 -21.93 40.13 -16.61
N LYS A 2 -22.17 38.99 -15.95
CA LYS A 2 -22.02 38.89 -14.48
C LYS A 2 -20.58 39.24 -14.10
N SER A 3 -20.40 40.02 -13.04
CA SER A 3 -19.08 40.37 -12.52
C SER A 3 -18.35 39.10 -12.06
N VAL A 4 -17.02 39.04 -12.19
CA VAL A 4 -16.21 37.88 -11.75
C VAL A 4 -16.47 37.57 -10.28
N GLU A 5 -16.63 38.60 -9.45
CA GLU A 5 -16.98 38.50 -8.04
C GLU A 5 -18.33 37.80 -7.82
N GLU A 6 -19.28 38.03 -8.71
CA GLU A 6 -20.61 37.45 -8.65
C GLU A 6 -20.58 35.95 -8.99
N ARG A 7 -19.75 35.54 -9.96
CA ARG A 7 -19.53 34.12 -10.28
C ARG A 7 -18.77 33.39 -9.17
N LEU A 8 -17.82 34.07 -8.52
CA LEU A 8 -17.10 33.53 -7.36
C LEU A 8 -18.01 33.38 -6.14
N ALA A 9 -18.96 34.30 -5.94
CA ALA A 9 -19.97 34.20 -4.90
C ALA A 9 -20.97 33.07 -5.17
N GLU A 10 -21.38 32.90 -6.42
CA GLU A 10 -22.27 31.81 -6.86
C GLU A 10 -21.59 30.45 -6.67
N TYR A 11 -20.33 30.30 -7.09
CA TYR A 11 -19.54 29.08 -6.88
C TYR A 11 -19.36 28.74 -5.40
N ARG A 12 -19.07 29.73 -4.54
CA ARG A 12 -18.95 29.50 -3.08
C ARG A 12 -20.25 29.00 -2.46
N ARG A 13 -21.42 29.43 -2.95
CA ARG A 13 -22.72 28.96 -2.47
C ARG A 13 -23.06 27.56 -2.94
N GLU A 14 -22.67 27.20 -4.16
CA GLU A 14 -22.84 25.83 -4.66
C GLU A 14 -21.96 24.83 -3.90
N VAL A 15 -20.70 25.18 -3.62
CA VAL A 15 -19.78 24.33 -2.85
C VAL A 15 -20.27 24.07 -1.42
N THR A 16 -20.84 25.08 -0.74
CA THR A 16 -21.38 24.89 0.62
C THR A 16 -22.71 24.14 0.66
N ALA A 17 -23.50 24.20 -0.42
CA ALA A 17 -24.72 23.41 -0.55
C ALA A 17 -24.43 21.92 -0.83
N ASP A 18 -23.36 21.64 -1.58
CA ASP A 18 -22.91 20.27 -1.90
C ASP A 18 -22.28 19.57 -0.68
N ASP A 19 -21.53 20.31 0.15
CA ASP A 19 -20.90 19.77 1.37
C ASP A 19 -21.92 19.22 2.38
N ASN A 20 -23.11 19.82 2.44
CA ASN A 20 -24.21 19.36 3.30
C ASN A 20 -24.92 18.10 2.78
N LYS A 21 -24.63 17.65 1.56
CA LYS A 21 -25.20 16.43 0.96
C LYS A 21 -24.28 15.22 1.01
N ILE A 22 -23.04 15.35 1.46
CA ILE A 22 -22.06 14.27 1.44
C ILE A 22 -22.50 13.15 2.41
N PRO A 23 -22.91 11.96 1.91
CA PRO A 23 -23.17 10.82 2.77
C PRO A 23 -21.85 10.36 3.39
N ASN A 24 -21.93 9.90 4.64
CA ASN A 24 -20.79 9.36 5.37
C ASN A 24 -20.32 8.03 4.73
N ASP A 25 -19.46 8.12 3.71
CA ASP A 25 -18.89 7.01 2.93
C ASP A 25 -17.75 6.29 3.67
N ASN A 26 -17.71 6.36 5.01
CA ASN A 26 -16.84 5.53 5.82
C ASN A 26 -17.17 4.02 5.71
N LYS A 27 -18.27 3.66 5.04
CA LYS A 27 -18.68 2.29 4.77
C LYS A 27 -17.91 1.67 3.60
N THR A 28 -17.65 2.42 2.54
CA THR A 28 -16.99 1.91 1.32
C THR A 28 -15.54 1.46 1.58
N CYS A 29 -14.84 2.15 2.49
CA CYS A 29 -13.48 1.76 2.91
C CYS A 29 -13.46 0.54 3.85
N LYS A 30 -14.58 0.24 4.54
CA LYS A 30 -14.69 -0.92 5.43
C LYS A 30 -14.99 -2.22 4.70
N GLU A 31 -15.68 -2.19 3.55
CA GLU A 31 -15.98 -3.40 2.78
C GLU A 31 -14.73 -4.04 2.17
N GLN A 32 -13.72 -3.24 1.79
CA GLN A 32 -12.44 -3.74 1.28
C GLN A 32 -11.65 -4.57 2.32
N ILE A 33 -11.96 -4.42 3.62
CA ILE A 33 -11.29 -5.16 4.70
C ILE A 33 -11.93 -6.54 4.93
N LYS A 34 -13.21 -6.72 4.56
CA LYS A 34 -14.00 -7.94 4.86
C LYS A 34 -13.74 -9.10 3.89
N GLY A 35 -13.20 -8.82 2.70
CA GLY A 35 -12.82 -9.84 1.71
C GLY A 35 -11.59 -10.69 2.08
N SER A 36 -10.86 -10.31 3.13
CA SER A 36 -9.67 -11.00 3.63
C SER A 36 -9.98 -12.07 4.69
N ASP A 37 -11.25 -12.40 4.94
CA ASP A 37 -11.62 -13.33 6.01
C ASP A 37 -11.51 -14.81 5.61
N SER A 38 -11.50 -15.13 4.31
CA SER A 38 -11.39 -16.52 3.82
C SER A 38 -9.96 -17.10 3.86
N LEU A 39 -8.93 -16.24 3.90
CA LEU A 39 -7.53 -16.67 4.11
C LEU A 39 -7.16 -16.86 5.59
N PHE A 40 -7.97 -16.34 6.51
CA PHE A 40 -7.70 -16.33 7.96
C PHE A 40 -7.82 -17.73 8.60
N ALA A 41 -8.63 -18.63 8.04
CA ALA A 41 -8.79 -19.99 8.58
C ALA A 41 -7.54 -20.88 8.38
N LYS A 42 -6.68 -20.56 7.40
CA LYS A 42 -5.39 -21.26 7.18
C LYS A 42 -4.32 -20.89 8.23
N PHE A 43 -4.58 -19.90 9.08
CA PHE A 43 -3.59 -19.31 10.00
C PHE A 43 -3.36 -20.10 11.30
N SER A 44 -4.28 -20.98 11.70
CA SER A 44 -4.21 -21.69 12.99
C SER A 44 -3.06 -22.71 13.07
N ILE A 45 -2.81 -23.44 11.97
CA ILE A 45 -1.69 -24.41 11.88
C ILE A 45 -0.34 -23.65 11.83
N PHE A 46 -0.31 -22.46 11.22
CA PHE A 46 0.88 -21.62 11.10
C PHE A 46 1.32 -21.02 12.46
N GLY A 47 0.38 -20.79 13.38
CA GLY A 47 0.68 -20.19 14.69
C GLY A 47 1.58 -21.05 15.59
N LYS A 48 1.37 -22.38 15.61
CA LYS A 48 2.21 -23.31 16.39
C LYS A 48 3.59 -23.50 15.77
N PHE A 49 3.65 -23.59 14.44
CA PHE A 49 4.92 -23.68 13.69
C PHE A 49 5.77 -22.41 13.86
N ARG A 50 5.12 -21.23 13.85
CA ARG A 50 5.75 -19.94 14.15
C ARG A 50 6.55 -19.98 15.45
N ASN A 51 5.99 -20.49 16.54
CA ASN A 51 6.66 -20.45 17.86
C ASN A 51 7.85 -21.41 17.98
N ILE A 52 7.88 -22.47 17.16
CA ILE A 52 9.02 -23.40 17.07
C ILE A 52 10.13 -22.83 16.17
N LEU A 53 9.75 -22.14 15.09
CA LEU A 53 10.69 -21.51 14.16
C LEU A 53 11.22 -20.14 14.68
N LEU A 54 10.48 -19.42 15.53
CA LEU A 54 10.89 -18.10 16.09
C LEU A 54 11.83 -18.17 17.29
N LYS A 55 11.88 -19.29 18.03
CA LYS A 55 12.82 -19.45 19.15
C LYS A 55 14.30 -19.28 18.74
N PRO A 56 14.79 -19.88 17.64
CA PRO A 56 16.17 -19.64 17.19
C PRO A 56 16.38 -18.19 16.75
N ILE A 57 15.37 -17.51 16.20
CA ILE A 57 15.42 -16.07 15.86
C ILE A 57 15.60 -15.22 17.14
N HIS A 58 14.97 -15.59 18.24
CA HIS A 58 15.12 -14.89 19.52
C HIS A 58 16.52 -15.10 20.13
N LEU A 59 17.09 -16.30 19.99
CA LEU A 59 18.48 -16.58 20.41
C LEU A 59 19.50 -15.84 19.53
N LEU A 60 19.30 -15.84 18.21
CA LEU A 60 20.10 -15.02 17.28
C LEU A 60 19.97 -13.53 17.61
N SER A 61 18.77 -13.06 17.96
CA SER A 61 18.52 -11.66 18.33
C SER A 61 19.20 -11.27 19.65
N CYS A 62 19.27 -12.18 20.63
CA CYS A 62 20.07 -12.00 21.85
C CYS A 62 21.58 -11.93 21.55
N LEU A 63 22.08 -12.80 20.66
CA LEU A 63 23.50 -12.82 20.27
C LEU A 63 23.87 -11.57 19.46
N TYR A 64 23.00 -11.15 18.54
CA TYR A 64 23.09 -9.93 17.72
C TYR A 64 23.18 -8.67 18.59
N ARG A 65 22.46 -8.64 19.72
CA ARG A 65 22.49 -7.52 20.67
C ARG A 65 23.80 -7.43 21.45
N ARG A 66 24.53 -8.53 21.62
CA ARG A 66 25.82 -8.56 22.34
C ARG A 66 27.01 -8.21 21.43
N TRP A 67 26.98 -8.63 20.16
CA TRP A 67 28.05 -8.40 19.17
C TRP A 67 27.47 -8.04 17.79
N PRO A 68 27.01 -6.80 17.59
CA PRO A 68 26.28 -6.42 16.38
C PRO A 68 27.16 -6.46 15.13
N ILE A 69 28.43 -6.09 15.24
CA ILE A 69 29.36 -6.01 14.11
C ILE A 69 29.68 -7.41 13.57
N SER A 70 30.08 -8.34 14.45
CA SER A 70 30.42 -9.71 14.06
C SER A 70 29.26 -10.43 13.39
N SER A 71 28.04 -10.21 13.90
CA SER A 71 26.84 -10.81 13.30
C SER A 71 26.48 -10.20 11.95
N LEU A 72 26.72 -8.90 11.74
CA LEU A 72 26.49 -8.25 10.46
C LEU A 72 27.49 -8.75 9.41
N VAL A 73 28.77 -8.87 9.77
CA VAL A 73 29.81 -9.43 8.90
C VAL A 73 29.51 -10.88 8.52
N PHE A 74 29.06 -11.70 9.48
CA PHE A 74 28.68 -13.08 9.19
C PHE A 74 27.47 -13.16 8.24
N ALA A 75 26.46 -12.31 8.43
CA ALA A 75 25.29 -12.24 7.57
C ALA A 75 25.64 -11.79 6.15
N THR A 76 26.50 -10.78 5.99
CA THR A 76 26.94 -10.31 4.66
C THR A 76 27.82 -11.35 3.95
N LEU A 77 28.71 -12.03 4.66
CA LEU A 77 29.50 -13.14 4.10
C LEU A 77 28.60 -14.28 3.63
N SER A 78 27.64 -14.71 4.44
CA SER A 78 26.66 -15.73 4.08
C SER A 78 25.87 -15.34 2.84
N TRP A 79 25.47 -14.07 2.74
CA TRP A 79 24.80 -13.53 1.54
C TRP A 79 25.70 -13.56 0.30
N LEU A 80 26.98 -13.19 0.42
CA LEU A 80 27.95 -13.25 -0.69
C LEU A 80 28.19 -14.69 -1.16
N LEU A 81 28.25 -15.66 -0.25
CA LEU A 81 28.34 -17.08 -0.58
C LEU A 81 27.13 -17.56 -1.37
N ALA A 82 25.91 -17.15 -0.96
CA ALA A 82 24.70 -17.45 -1.72
C ALA A 82 24.73 -16.79 -3.10
N GLN A 83 25.12 -15.53 -3.19
CA GLN A 83 25.26 -14.79 -4.44
C GLN A 83 26.26 -15.48 -5.40
N TRP A 84 27.40 -15.94 -4.88
CA TRP A 84 28.39 -16.72 -5.63
C TRP A 84 27.78 -18.01 -6.20
N TYR A 85 27.03 -18.74 -5.37
CA TYR A 85 26.35 -19.96 -5.81
C TYR A 85 25.32 -19.69 -6.92
N PHE A 86 24.55 -18.61 -6.85
CA PHE A 86 23.59 -18.26 -7.91
C PHE A 86 24.26 -17.80 -9.21
N ILE A 87 25.44 -17.18 -9.14
CA ILE A 87 26.23 -16.84 -10.34
C ILE A 87 26.63 -18.12 -11.08
N TYR A 88 26.97 -19.19 -10.36
CA TYR A 88 27.31 -20.48 -10.96
C TYR A 88 26.12 -21.10 -11.74
N ILE A 89 24.88 -20.85 -11.30
CA ILE A 89 23.66 -21.31 -11.99
C ILE A 89 23.26 -20.32 -13.11
N GLU A 90 24.05 -19.29 -13.42
CA GLU A 90 23.73 -18.20 -14.36
C GLU A 90 22.53 -17.32 -13.94
N PHE A 91 21.96 -17.53 -12.75
CA PHE A 91 20.85 -16.75 -12.18
C PHE A 91 21.30 -15.69 -11.17
N GLY A 92 22.59 -15.36 -11.12
CA GLY A 92 23.17 -14.42 -10.16
C GLY A 92 22.51 -13.04 -10.18
N LEU A 93 22.23 -12.50 -11.38
CA LEU A 93 21.63 -11.18 -11.52
C LEU A 93 20.22 -11.11 -10.92
N VAL A 94 19.40 -12.14 -11.14
CA VAL A 94 18.02 -12.19 -10.64
C VAL A 94 18.00 -12.19 -9.11
N PHE A 95 18.85 -13.01 -8.50
CA PHE A 95 19.00 -13.04 -7.03
C PHE A 95 19.47 -11.68 -6.48
N PHE A 96 20.42 -11.04 -7.15
CA PHE A 96 20.92 -9.71 -6.75
C PHE A 96 19.84 -8.63 -6.80
N VAL A 97 19.10 -8.53 -7.92
CA VAL A 97 18.02 -7.54 -8.09
C VAL A 97 16.90 -7.80 -7.07
N PHE A 98 16.54 -9.06 -6.85
CA PHE A 98 15.54 -9.42 -5.85
C PHE A 98 15.99 -9.03 -4.44
N SER A 99 17.26 -9.30 -4.09
CA SER A 99 17.84 -8.90 -2.81
C SER A 99 17.81 -7.38 -2.62
N LEU A 100 18.15 -6.61 -3.67
CA LEU A 100 18.07 -5.16 -3.65
C LEU A 100 16.64 -4.66 -3.43
N LEU A 101 15.67 -5.28 -4.11
CA LEU A 101 14.25 -4.95 -3.97
C LEU A 101 13.77 -5.19 -2.53
N VAL A 102 14.11 -6.35 -1.95
CA VAL A 102 13.77 -6.68 -0.55
C VAL A 102 14.45 -5.72 0.41
N PHE A 103 15.73 -5.40 0.19
CA PHE A 103 16.46 -4.42 1.00
C PHE A 103 15.80 -3.06 0.94
N LEU A 104 15.41 -2.60 -0.26
CA LEU A 104 14.71 -1.35 -0.47
C LEU A 104 13.37 -1.34 0.27
N ILE A 105 12.52 -2.34 0.09
CA ILE A 105 11.23 -2.45 0.77
C ILE A 105 11.40 -2.46 2.30
N THR A 106 12.41 -3.17 2.80
CA THR A 106 12.69 -3.24 4.25
C THR A 106 13.21 -1.91 4.80
N ASN A 107 14.01 -1.18 4.01
CA ASN A 107 14.51 0.15 4.37
C ASN A 107 13.48 1.27 4.19
N LEU A 108 12.44 1.06 3.38
CA LEU A 108 11.37 2.03 3.15
C LEU A 108 10.54 2.38 4.40
N GLY A 109 10.86 1.75 5.54
CA GLY A 109 10.29 2.08 6.85
C GLY A 109 8.87 1.55 6.98
N LYS A 110 8.52 1.10 8.18
CA LYS A 110 7.13 0.77 8.48
C LYS A 110 6.36 2.09 8.62
N ARG A 111 5.50 2.39 7.66
CA ARG A 111 4.48 3.44 7.85
C ARG A 111 3.68 3.09 9.10
N LYS A 112 3.49 4.07 9.97
CA LYS A 112 2.63 3.85 11.15
C LYS A 112 1.22 3.54 10.64
N PRO A 113 0.54 2.50 11.17
CA PRO A 113 -0.85 2.25 10.82
C PRO A 113 -1.67 3.46 11.28
N GLY A 114 -2.05 4.32 10.33
CA GLY A 114 -2.72 5.60 10.59
C GLY A 114 -1.98 6.85 10.08
N GLU A 115 -0.75 6.74 9.58
CA GLU A 115 -0.12 7.85 8.84
C GLU A 115 -0.81 8.00 7.49
N LEU A 116 -1.65 9.04 7.42
CA LEU A 116 -2.30 9.53 6.22
C LEU A 116 -1.25 9.62 5.11
N SER A 117 -1.47 8.91 4.01
CA SER A 117 -0.65 9.12 2.81
C SER A 117 -0.66 10.62 2.49
N ALA A 118 0.41 11.17 1.89
CA ALA A 118 0.49 12.61 1.61
C ALA A 118 -0.78 13.17 0.92
N TYR A 119 -1.48 12.33 0.16
CA TYR A 119 -2.78 12.66 -0.43
C TYR A 119 -3.91 12.89 0.56
N SER A 120 -3.94 12.21 1.70
CA SER A 120 -4.91 12.48 2.76
C SER A 120 -4.59 13.72 3.58
N VAL A 121 -3.33 14.18 3.61
CA VAL A 121 -2.99 15.52 4.14
C VAL A 121 -3.63 16.61 3.26
N PHE A 122 -3.73 16.38 1.95
CA PHE A 122 -4.36 17.31 1.02
C PHE A 122 -5.86 17.05 0.80
N ASN A 123 -6.36 15.88 1.21
CA ASN A 123 -7.74 15.48 1.04
C ASN A 123 -8.26 14.70 2.26
N PRO A 124 -8.51 15.38 3.39
CA PRO A 124 -8.98 14.76 4.63
C PRO A 124 -10.34 14.06 4.47
N TYR A 125 -11.08 14.34 3.40
CA TYR A 125 -12.39 13.74 3.10
C TYR A 125 -12.35 12.75 1.92
N CYS A 126 -11.18 12.47 1.35
CA CYS A 126 -11.05 11.67 0.11
C CYS A 126 -12.04 12.09 -0.99
N LYS A 127 -12.37 13.39 -1.09
CA LYS A 127 -13.22 13.93 -2.16
C LYS A 127 -12.55 13.64 -3.51
N ARG A 128 -13.24 12.99 -4.44
CA ARG A 128 -12.73 12.83 -5.81
C ARG A 128 -12.37 14.21 -6.35
N LEU A 129 -11.17 14.34 -6.91
CA LEU A 129 -10.80 15.60 -7.54
C LEU A 129 -11.76 15.87 -8.70
N PRO A 130 -12.35 17.08 -8.79
CA PRO A 130 -13.14 17.45 -9.95
C PRO A 130 -12.24 17.38 -11.19
N GLY A 131 -12.53 16.44 -12.09
CA GLY A 131 -11.72 16.14 -13.28
C GLY A 131 -11.05 14.76 -13.30
N THR A 132 -11.05 14.00 -12.20
CA THR A 132 -10.70 12.57 -12.26
C THR A 132 -11.83 11.81 -12.95
N LEU A 133 -11.53 11.06 -14.01
CA LEU A 133 -12.51 10.19 -14.68
C LEU A 133 -13.10 9.21 -13.66
N THR A 134 -14.37 9.40 -13.33
CA THR A 134 -15.07 8.49 -12.41
C THR A 134 -15.54 7.26 -13.18
N ALA A 135 -15.54 6.11 -12.51
CA ALA A 135 -16.04 4.87 -13.09
C ALA A 135 -17.48 5.03 -13.59
N GLU A 136 -18.33 5.77 -12.85
CA GLU A 136 -19.71 6.03 -13.29
C GLU A 136 -19.81 6.95 -14.52
N GLN A 137 -18.81 7.79 -14.78
CA GLN A 137 -18.74 8.59 -16.02
C GLN A 137 -18.29 7.72 -17.19
N LEU A 138 -17.27 6.87 -16.97
CA LEU A 138 -16.78 5.92 -17.97
C LEU A 138 -17.87 4.92 -18.38
N GLU A 139 -18.59 4.35 -17.41
CA GLU A 139 -19.71 3.44 -17.67
C GLU A 139 -20.83 4.12 -18.46
N ARG A 140 -21.17 5.37 -18.13
CA ARG A 140 -22.17 6.14 -18.89
C ARG A 140 -21.72 6.44 -20.32
N ASP A 141 -20.46 6.75 -20.53
CA ASP A 141 -19.92 7.00 -21.88
C ASP A 141 -19.87 5.71 -22.72
N LEU A 142 -19.53 4.58 -22.10
CA LEU A 142 -19.55 3.28 -22.76
C LEU A 142 -20.97 2.85 -23.14
N LEU A 143 -21.93 2.95 -22.21
CA LEU A 143 -23.33 2.61 -22.46
C LEU A 143 -23.99 3.57 -23.47
N ARG A 144 -23.68 4.87 -23.41
CA ARG A 144 -24.15 5.85 -24.40
C ARG A 144 -23.61 5.53 -25.80
N ARG A 145 -22.36 5.07 -25.91
CA ARG A 145 -21.76 4.70 -27.19
C ARG A 145 -22.37 3.43 -27.78
N GLU A 146 -22.72 2.46 -26.93
CA GLU A 146 -23.34 1.20 -27.35
C GLU A 146 -24.75 1.42 -27.94
N VAL A 147 -25.55 2.30 -27.33
CA VAL A 147 -26.91 2.62 -27.81
C VAL A 147 -26.92 3.37 -29.15
N LEU A 148 -25.85 4.07 -29.52
CA LEU A 148 -25.76 4.81 -30.79
C LEU A 148 -25.33 3.94 -31.99
N TYR A 149 -25.01 2.66 -31.77
CA TYR A 149 -24.61 1.71 -32.82
C TYR A 149 -25.69 0.68 -33.17
N HIS A 150 -26.92 0.88 -32.67
CA HIS A 150 -28.12 0.13 -33.03
C HIS A 150 -29.22 1.06 -33.55
#